data_AF-A0A813G1E5-F1
#
_entry.id   AF-A0A813G1E5-F1
#
_cell.length_a   1.000
_cell.length_b   1.000
_cell.length_c   1.000
_cell.angle_alpha   90.00
_cell.angle_beta   90.00
_cell.angle_gamma   90.00
#
_symmetry.space_group_name_H-M   'P 1'
#
loop_
_entity.id
_entity.type
_entity.pdbx_description
1 polymer ?
#
loop_
_entity_poly.entity_id
_entity_poly.type
_entity_poly.pdbx_seq_one_letter_code
_entity_poly.pdbx_strand_id
1 'polypeptide(L)'
;MRPWLALALAALCFMSLQLGGQASTSALLVVGSLNVDITIEVDRLPQKDETITARSPTTEIAVGGKGANQAVAAARLAAGTGRPVRFVCQLGNDAHAKWLEG
;
A
#
# COMPACT_ATOMS: atom_id res chain seq x y z
N MET A 1 29.23 -55.13 -15.71
CA MET A 1 30.41 -54.26 -15.93
C MET A 1 30.56 -54.15 -17.46
N ARG A 2 30.39 -53.03 -18.16
CA ARG A 2 30.61 -51.60 -17.85
C ARG A 2 29.46 -50.74 -18.44
N PRO A 3 29.08 -49.61 -17.82
CA PRO A 3 27.97 -48.73 -18.22
C PRO A 3 28.48 -47.59 -19.13
N TRP A 4 27.57 -46.74 -19.62
CA TRP A 4 27.84 -45.42 -20.24
C TRP A 4 28.23 -45.41 -21.73
N LEU A 5 27.33 -45.88 -22.60
CA LEU A 5 27.13 -45.27 -23.92
C LEU A 5 25.88 -44.39 -23.84
N ALA A 6 26.08 -43.21 -23.26
CA ALA A 6 25.20 -42.08 -23.44
C ALA A 6 25.18 -41.66 -24.92
N LEU A 7 24.07 -41.05 -25.33
CA LEU A 7 23.84 -40.30 -26.58
C LEU A 7 23.30 -41.11 -27.77
N ALA A 8 21.98 -41.28 -27.81
CA ALA A 8 21.18 -40.99 -29.00
C ALA A 8 19.68 -40.98 -28.67
N LEU A 9 19.04 -39.81 -28.87
CA LEU A 9 17.68 -39.67 -29.42
C LEU A 9 16.51 -40.35 -28.67
N ALA A 10 15.92 -39.65 -27.70
CA ALA A 10 14.45 -39.64 -27.49
C ALA A 10 14.04 -38.71 -26.33
N ALA A 11 14.16 -37.40 -26.52
CA ALA A 11 13.27 -36.44 -25.85
C ALA A 11 13.36 -35.07 -26.55
N LEU A 12 13.14 -35.07 -27.87
CA LEU A 12 12.63 -33.91 -28.60
C LEU A 12 11.14 -33.72 -28.22
N CYS A 13 10.88 -33.46 -26.94
CA CYS A 13 9.62 -32.93 -26.46
C CYS A 13 9.99 -31.76 -25.54
N PHE A 14 9.53 -30.57 -25.89
CA PHE A 14 9.83 -29.26 -25.29
C PHE A 14 11.13 -28.57 -25.69
N MET A 15 11.27 -28.28 -26.99
CA MET A 15 11.89 -27.02 -27.42
C MET A 15 10.83 -26.21 -28.17
N SER A 16 10.11 -25.32 -27.47
CA SER A 16 9.25 -24.28 -28.07
C SER A 16 8.53 -23.46 -26.99
N LEU A 17 9.02 -22.23 -26.74
CA LEU A 17 8.47 -21.17 -25.87
C LEU A 17 8.42 -21.53 -24.36
N GLN A 18 8.92 -20.75 -23.39
CA GLN A 18 8.98 -19.30 -23.31
C GLN A 18 10.38 -18.79 -22.90
N LEU A 19 11.08 -18.09 -23.81
CA LEU A 19 11.75 -16.86 -23.40
C LEU A 19 10.63 -15.83 -23.19
N GLY A 20 10.38 -15.38 -21.96
CA GLY A 20 9.25 -14.50 -21.73
C GLY A 20 9.10 -13.98 -20.30
N GLY A 21 10.18 -13.41 -19.76
CA GLY A 21 10.13 -12.60 -18.54
C GLY A 21 10.27 -13.41 -17.26
N GLN A 22 11.29 -13.09 -16.46
CA GLN A 22 11.07 -13.04 -15.01
C GLN A 22 9.74 -12.33 -14.82
N ALA A 23 8.73 -13.01 -14.29
CA ALA A 23 7.49 -12.34 -13.91
C ALA A 23 7.86 -11.42 -12.75
N SER A 24 8.38 -10.23 -13.08
CA SER A 24 8.34 -9.08 -12.21
C SER A 24 6.89 -9.00 -11.78
N THR A 25 6.63 -9.30 -10.51
CA THR A 25 5.29 -9.18 -9.97
C THR A 25 4.92 -7.71 -10.10
N SER A 26 4.09 -7.39 -11.09
CA SER A 26 3.73 -6.01 -11.40
C SER A 26 3.16 -5.37 -10.14
N ALA A 27 3.81 -4.32 -9.64
CA ALA A 27 3.37 -3.63 -8.44
C ALA A 27 2.11 -2.80 -8.73
N LEU A 28 1.19 -2.75 -7.77
CA LEU A 28 0.15 -1.72 -7.77
C LEU A 28 0.74 -0.45 -7.14
N LEU A 29 0.88 0.61 -7.93
CA LEU A 29 1.28 1.92 -7.45
C LEU A 29 0.05 2.79 -7.22
N VAL A 30 -0.12 3.30 -5.99
CA VAL A 30 -1.11 4.31 -5.65
C VAL A 30 -0.41 5.66 -5.54
N VAL A 31 -0.82 6.62 -6.36
CA VAL A 31 -0.39 8.02 -6.26
C VAL A 31 -1.57 8.82 -5.75
N GLY A 32 -1.44 9.47 -4.60
CA GLY A 32 -2.58 10.19 -4.03
C GLY A 32 -2.30 10.88 -2.71
N SER A 33 -3.38 11.36 -2.09
CA SER A 33 -3.32 12.13 -0.85
C SER A 33 -3.06 11.27 0.39
N LEU A 34 -2.34 11.86 1.33
CA LEU A 34 -2.14 11.41 2.70
C LEU A 34 -2.44 12.62 3.60
N ASN A 35 -3.37 12.45 4.53
CA ASN A 35 -3.78 13.51 5.45
C ASN A 35 -3.65 13.03 6.89
N VAL A 36 -3.60 13.98 7.82
CA VAL A 36 -3.90 13.72 9.23
C VAL A 36 -5.35 14.11 9.49
N ASP A 37 -6.15 13.14 9.93
CA ASP A 37 -7.53 13.37 10.32
C ASP A 37 -7.55 13.75 11.80
N ILE A 38 -8.08 14.94 12.09
CA ILE A 38 -8.20 15.50 13.44
C ILE A 38 -9.68 15.47 13.82
N THR A 39 -10.02 14.63 14.79
CA THR A 39 -11.40 14.46 15.26
C THR A 39 -11.57 15.11 16.62
N ILE A 40 -12.55 16.02 16.70
CA ILE A 40 -12.92 16.72 17.93
C ILE A 40 -14.39 16.40 18.21
N GLU A 41 -14.63 15.80 19.36
CA GLU A 41 -15.97 15.43 19.78
C GLU A 41 -16.69 16.61 20.44
N VAL A 42 -17.93 16.89 20.03
CA VAL A 42 -18.75 18.01 20.53
C VAL A 42 -20.22 17.59 20.68
N ASP A 43 -20.95 18.28 21.56
CA ASP A 43 -22.39 18.03 21.81
C ASP A 43 -23.29 18.30 20.62
N ARG A 44 -22.91 19.28 19.80
CA ARG A 44 -23.56 19.62 18.54
C ARG A 44 -22.57 20.35 17.64
N LEU A 45 -22.93 20.49 16.37
CA LEU A 45 -22.19 21.36 15.47
C LEU A 45 -22.27 22.83 15.94
N PRO A 46 -21.17 23.60 15.82
CA PRO A 46 -21.16 25.01 16.16
C PRO A 46 -21.99 25.81 15.16
N GLN A 47 -22.61 26.89 15.64
CA GLN A 47 -23.19 27.90 14.75
C GLN A 47 -22.08 28.80 14.20
N LYS A 48 -22.41 29.59 13.18
CA LYS A 48 -21.48 30.58 12.63
C LYS A 48 -21.01 31.51 13.74
N ASP A 49 -19.70 31.76 13.79
CA ASP A 49 -19.03 32.65 14.74
C ASP A 49 -19.10 32.20 16.22
N GLU A 50 -19.53 30.97 16.48
CA GLU A 50 -19.60 30.39 17.82
C GLU A 50 -18.32 29.63 18.20
N THR A 51 -17.88 29.78 19.46
CA THR A 51 -16.85 28.93 20.08
C THR A 51 -17.50 28.00 21.11
N ILE A 52 -17.31 26.69 20.96
CA ILE A 52 -17.80 25.67 21.91
C ILE A 52 -16.65 24.82 22.46
N THR A 53 -16.82 24.28 23.65
CA THR A 53 -15.85 23.38 24.28
C THR A 53 -15.99 21.96 23.74
N ALA A 54 -14.86 21.30 23.48
CA ALA A 54 -14.85 19.88 23.13
C ALA A 54 -15.34 19.02 24.32
N ARG A 55 -16.04 17.92 24.02
CA ARG A 55 -16.46 16.93 25.03
C ARG A 55 -15.26 16.25 25.68
N SER A 56 -14.25 15.91 24.88
CA SER A 56 -13.01 15.30 25.34
C SER A 56 -11.91 16.35 25.51
N PRO A 57 -11.09 16.26 26.57
CA PRO A 57 -9.90 17.09 26.71
C PRO A 57 -8.79 16.68 25.73
N THR A 58 -8.89 15.52 25.08
CA THR A 58 -7.94 15.03 24.10
C THR A 58 -8.51 15.07 22.69
N THR A 59 -7.66 15.41 21.73
CA THR A 59 -7.98 15.33 20.30
C THR A 59 -7.60 13.96 19.77
N GLU A 60 -8.49 13.32 19.01
CA GLU A 60 -8.16 12.09 18.31
C GLU A 60 -7.45 12.42 17.00
N ILE A 61 -6.27 11.83 16.81
CA ILE A 61 -5.44 12.01 15.62
C ILE A 61 -5.32 10.66 14.93
N ALA A 62 -5.67 10.62 13.65
CA ALA A 62 -5.61 9.41 12.83
C ALA A 62 -4.94 9.69 11.48
N VAL A 63 -4.47 8.60 10.84
CA VAL A 63 -3.99 8.67 9.46
C VAL A 63 -5.20 8.61 8.53
N GLY A 64 -5.28 9.57 7.61
CA GLY A 64 -6.35 9.68 6.62
C GLY A 64 -5.82 9.95 5.21
N GLY A 65 -6.71 10.48 4.37
CA GLY A 65 -6.44 10.72 2.95
C GLY A 65 -6.88 9.57 2.05
N LYS A 66 -7.57 9.91 0.96
CA LYS A 66 -8.18 8.91 0.06
C LYS A 66 -7.12 8.01 -0.58
N GLY A 67 -5.96 8.56 -0.97
CA GLY A 67 -4.87 7.80 -1.57
C GLY A 67 -4.28 6.79 -0.58
N ALA A 68 -3.96 7.24 0.63
CA ALA A 68 -3.49 6.37 1.71
C ALA A 68 -4.50 5.27 2.05
N ASN A 69 -5.79 5.62 2.21
CA ASN A 69 -6.85 4.65 2.50
C ASN A 69 -6.98 3.59 1.41
N GLN A 70 -6.89 3.97 0.14
CA GLN A 70 -6.89 3.03 -0.99
C GLN A 70 -5.63 2.16 -1.00
N ALA A 71 -4.45 2.72 -0.75
CA ALA A 71 -3.19 1.97 -0.69
C ALA A 71 -3.20 0.93 0.43
N VAL A 72 -3.68 1.29 1.62
CA VAL A 72 -3.82 0.37 2.76
C VAL A 72 -4.84 -0.73 2.45
N ALA A 73 -6.01 -0.38 1.91
CA ALA A 73 -7.02 -1.36 1.52
C ALA A 73 -6.48 -2.35 0.48
N ALA A 74 -5.78 -1.85 -0.54
CA ALA A 74 -5.17 -2.68 -1.57
C ALA A 74 -4.07 -3.58 -1.01
N ALA A 75 -3.23 -3.07 -0.10
CA ALA A 75 -2.17 -3.84 0.55
C ALA A 75 -2.75 -4.99 1.39
N ARG A 76 -3.86 -4.75 2.11
CA ARG A 76 -4.57 -5.78 2.87
C ARG A 76 -5.14 -6.88 1.96
N LEU A 77 -5.74 -6.50 0.82
CA LEU A 77 -6.29 -7.46 -0.14
C LEU A 77 -5.19 -8.24 -0.90
N ALA A 78 -4.04 -7.61 -1.12
CA ALA A 78 -2.90 -8.25 -1.79
C ALA A 78 -2.07 -9.13 -0.83
N ALA A 79 -2.36 -9.14 0.47
CA ALA A 79 -1.66 -9.97 1.44
C ALA A 79 -1.70 -11.45 1.02
N GLY A 80 -0.53 -12.09 0.98
CA GLY A 80 -0.39 -13.49 0.55
C GLY A 80 -0.42 -13.74 -0.96
N THR A 81 -0.73 -12.73 -1.79
CA THR A 81 -0.75 -12.89 -3.27
C THR A 81 0.62 -12.74 -3.94
N GLY A 82 1.64 -12.27 -3.19
CA GLY A 82 2.96 -11.93 -3.73
C GLY A 82 2.98 -10.66 -4.60
N ARG A 83 1.84 -9.98 -4.79
CA ARG A 83 1.76 -8.72 -5.53
C ARG A 83 2.07 -7.52 -4.61
N PRO A 84 3.16 -6.78 -4.83
CA PRO A 84 3.48 -5.63 -4.01
C PRO A 84 2.54 -4.44 -4.27
N VAL A 85 2.23 -3.70 -3.20
CA VAL A 85 1.59 -2.38 -3.27
C VAL A 85 2.64 -1.33 -2.89
N ARG A 86 2.66 -0.23 -3.63
CA ARG A 86 3.53 0.94 -3.41
C ARG A 86 2.65 2.17 -3.31
N PHE A 87 3.03 3.11 -2.45
CA PHE A 87 2.30 4.37 -2.26
C PHE A 87 3.26 5.55 -2.47
N VAL A 88 2.81 6.55 -3.22
CA VAL A 88 3.52 7.81 -3.44
C VAL A 88 2.58 8.95 -3.07
N CYS A 89 3.07 9.82 -2.21
CA CYS A 89 2.40 11.05 -1.81
C CYS A 89 3.44 12.13 -1.53
N GLN A 90 2.97 13.34 -1.24
CA GLN A 90 3.80 14.45 -0.80
C GLN A 90 3.35 14.88 0.59
N LEU A 91 4.30 15.03 1.50
CA LEU A 91 4.09 15.56 2.85
C LEU A 91 4.46 17.05 2.91
N GLY A 92 3.91 17.73 3.93
CA GLY A 92 4.31 19.09 4.31
C GLY A 92 5.62 19.11 5.11
N ASN A 93 5.96 20.29 5.64
CA ASN A 93 7.11 20.48 6.53
C ASN A 93 6.64 20.95 7.92
N ASP A 94 5.73 20.19 8.52
CA ASP A 94 5.14 20.48 9.84
C ASP A 94 5.28 19.28 10.79
N ALA A 95 4.78 19.43 12.02
CA ALA A 95 4.85 18.38 13.03
C ALA A 95 4.03 17.13 12.65
N HIS A 96 2.95 17.29 11.88
CA HIS A 96 2.12 16.18 11.42
C HIS A 96 2.82 15.36 10.34
N ALA A 97 3.52 16.01 9.42
CA ALA A 97 4.38 15.34 8.46
C ALA A 97 5.45 14.47 9.16
N LYS A 98 6.12 15.02 10.18
CA LYS A 98 7.11 14.26 10.98
C LYS A 98 6.48 13.08 11.71
N TRP A 99 5.27 13.26 12.27
CA TRP A 99 4.53 12.18 12.92
C TRP A 99 4.11 11.07 11.93
N LEU A 100 3.82 11.42 10.67
CA LEU A 100 3.48 10.45 9.62
C LEU A 100 4.69 9.67 9.09
N GLU A 101 5.91 10.21 9.18
CA GLU A 101 7.15 9.56 8.72
C GLU A 101 7.64 8.46 9.67
N GLY A 102 7.27 8.53 10.95
CA GLY A 102 7.68 7.59 12.00
C GLY A 102 8.72 8.14 12.95
#